data_AF-X1B9C6-F1
#
_entry.id   AF-X1B9C6-F1
#
_cell.length_a   1.000
_cell.length_b   1.000
_cell.length_c   1.000
_cell.angle_alpha   90.00
_cell.angle_beta   90.00
_cell.angle_gamma   90.00
#
_symmetry.space_group_name_H-M   'P 1'
#
loop_
_entity.id
_entity.type
_entity.pdbx_description
1 polymer ?
#
loop_
_entity_poly.entity_id
_entity_poly.type
_entity_poly.pdbx_seq_one_letter_code
_entity_poly.pdbx_strand_id
1 'polypeptide(L)'
;PLPLIEWILTILISIWIFITAIQLMSFKFFNIPGVYYKRTQFPNALKMFEEAMQILNRLNLSNEPITETIKENIEFLKKELEKEE
;
A
#
# COMPACT_ATOMS: atom_id res chain seq x y z
N PRO A 1 15.32 -15.68 21.44
CA PRO A 1 14.38 -14.62 21.88
C PRO A 1 13.94 -13.78 20.68
N LEU A 2 12.82 -14.18 20.07
CA LEU A 2 12.16 -13.54 18.92
C LEU A 2 11.00 -12.56 19.26
N PRO A 3 10.69 -12.17 20.51
CA PRO A 3 9.47 -11.41 20.77
C PRO A 3 9.52 -9.98 20.20
N LEU A 4 10.72 -9.37 20.10
CA LEU A 4 10.84 -7.97 19.67
C LEU A 4 10.38 -7.76 18.22
N ILE A 5 10.68 -8.70 17.32
CA ILE A 5 10.32 -8.57 15.90
C ILE A 5 8.82 -8.73 15.68
N GLU A 6 8.17 -9.60 16.46
CA GLU A 6 6.72 -9.80 16.43
C GLU A 6 5.97 -8.55 16.90
N TRP A 7 6.46 -7.88 17.94
CA TRP A 7 5.88 -6.61 18.41
C TRP A 7 6.05 -5.48 17.39
N ILE A 8 7.21 -5.39 16.75
CA ILE A 8 7.45 -4.41 15.67
C ILE A 8 6.51 -4.66 14.50
N LEU A 9 6.35 -5.92 14.09
CA LEU A 9 5.44 -6.31 13.01
C LEU A 9 3.98 -5.99 13.37
N THR A 10 3.58 -6.27 14.61
CA THR A 10 2.23 -5.98 15.11
C THR A 10 1.93 -4.48 15.12
N ILE A 11 2.90 -3.65 15.49
CA ILE A 11 2.78 -2.19 15.46
C ILE A 11 2.64 -1.71 14.00
N LEU A 12 3.45 -2.24 13.08
CA LEU A 12 3.38 -1.90 11.65
C LEU A 12 2.02 -2.27 11.04
N ILE A 13 1.52 -3.48 11.32
CA ILE A 13 0.21 -3.95 10.86
C ILE A 13 -0.91 -3.07 11.43
N SER A 14 -0.83 -2.72 12.72
CA SER A 14 -1.81 -1.85 13.37
C SER A 14 -1.83 -0.46 12.74
N ILE A 15 -0.67 0.13 12.46
CA ILE A 15 -0.55 1.43 11.77
C ILE A 15 -1.18 1.35 10.37
N TRP A 16 -0.92 0.28 9.62
CA TRP A 16 -1.49 0.07 8.29
C TRP A 16 -3.03 -0.05 8.33
N ILE A 17 -3.59 -0.77 9.31
CA ILE A 17 -5.04 -0.86 9.53
C ILE A 17 -5.64 0.51 9.85
N PHE A 18 -4.95 1.33 10.64
CA PHE A 18 -5.41 2.70 10.93
C PHE A 18 -5.41 3.59 9.68
N ILE A 19 -4.36 3.54 8.85
CA ILE A 19 -4.27 4.30 7.60
C ILE A 19 -5.41 3.91 6.65
N THR A 20 -5.64 2.61 6.46
CA THR A 20 -6.70 2.10 5.59
C THR A 20 -8.10 2.46 6.12
N ALA A 21 -8.32 2.42 7.43
CA ALA A 21 -9.57 2.86 8.06
C ALA A 21 -9.85 4.36 7.82
N ILE A 22 -8.82 5.22 7.95
CA ILE A 22 -8.92 6.66 7.64
C ILE A 22 -9.24 6.87 6.15
N GLN A 23 -8.60 6.10 5.26
CA GLN A 23 -8.82 6.20 3.81
C GLN A 23 -10.24 5.77 3.40
N LEU A 24 -10.81 4.77 4.07
CA LEU A 24 -12.19 4.31 3.87
C LEU A 24 -13.22 5.31 4.41
N MET A 25 -12.96 5.86 5.60
CA MET A 25 -13.79 6.91 6.19
C MET A 25 -13.80 8.16 5.30
N SER A 26 -12.64 8.58 4.82
CA SER A 26 -12.51 9.68 3.84
C SER A 26 -13.29 9.41 2.55
N PHE A 27 -13.23 8.18 2.01
CA PHE A 27 -13.98 7.83 0.81
C PHE A 27 -15.50 7.86 1.02
N LYS A 28 -15.98 7.38 2.18
CA LYS A 28 -17.41 7.26 2.48
C LYS A 28 -18.08 8.62 2.72
N PHE A 29 -17.35 9.59 3.29
CA PHE A 29 -17.91 10.90 3.64
C PHE A 29 -17.70 11.98 2.57
N PHE A 30 -16.75 11.82 1.63
CA PHE A 30 -16.45 12.83 0.61
C PHE A 30 -16.80 12.35 -0.81
N ASN A 31 -18.07 12.41 -1.19
CA ASN A 31 -18.52 12.15 -2.57
C ASN A 31 -18.29 13.38 -3.49
N ILE A 32 -17.03 13.56 -3.94
CA ILE A 32 -16.50 14.56 -4.93
C ILE A 32 -16.05 15.86 -4.23
N PRO A 33 -14.73 16.06 -3.96
CA PRO A 33 -13.60 16.12 -4.89
C PRO A 33 -12.45 15.13 -4.53
N GLY A 34 -12.78 14.00 -3.91
CA GLY A 34 -11.79 13.02 -3.44
C GLY A 34 -11.16 12.14 -4.52
N VAL A 35 -11.81 11.94 -5.67
CA VAL A 35 -11.30 11.07 -6.74
C VAL A 35 -10.08 11.69 -7.44
N TYR A 36 -10.11 13.00 -7.70
CA TYR A 36 -8.99 13.73 -8.28
C TYR A 36 -7.80 13.80 -7.31
N TYR A 37 -8.08 13.97 -6.01
CA TYR A 37 -7.05 13.97 -4.96
C TYR A 37 -6.48 12.58 -4.65
N LYS A 38 -7.25 11.50 -4.89
CA LYS A 38 -6.75 10.12 -4.79
C LYS A 38 -5.89 9.75 -5.99
N ARG A 39 -6.25 10.19 -7.22
CA ARG A 39 -5.49 9.93 -8.45
C ARG A 39 -4.14 10.65 -8.47
N THR A 40 -4.04 11.89 -7.97
CA THR A 40 -2.75 12.59 -7.81
C THR A 40 -1.78 11.90 -6.85
N GLN A 41 -2.25 10.98 -6.01
CA GLN A 41 -1.41 10.20 -5.10
C GLN A 41 -0.98 8.85 -5.67
N PHE A 42 -1.51 8.43 -6.84
CA PHE A 42 -1.15 7.15 -7.46
C PHE A 42 0.34 7.02 -7.78
N PRO A 43 1.05 8.07 -8.26
CA PRO A 43 2.50 7.99 -8.46
C PRO A 43 3.27 7.77 -7.14
N ASN A 44 2.85 8.44 -6.06
CA ASN A 44 3.47 8.29 -4.74
C ASN A 44 3.22 6.90 -4.16
N ALA A 45 1.98 6.41 -4.26
CA ALA A 45 1.61 5.07 -3.81
C ALA A 45 2.36 3.99 -4.59
N LEU A 46 2.50 4.16 -5.91
CA LEU A 46 3.27 3.24 -6.75
C LEU A 46 4.72 3.16 -6.28
N LYS A 47 5.36 4.31 -6.06
CA LYS A 47 6.73 4.37 -5.54
C LYS A 47 6.88 3.65 -4.20
N MET A 48 5.95 3.86 -3.27
CA MET A 48 5.98 3.19 -1.96
C MET A 48 5.85 1.66 -2.08
N PHE A 49 4.99 1.17 -2.97
CA PHE A 49 4.84 -0.27 -3.19
C PHE A 49 6.06 -0.89 -3.89
N GLU A 50 6.70 -0.18 -4.83
CA GLU A 50 7.96 -0.61 -5.44
C GLU A 50 9.11 -0.66 -4.42
N GLU A 51 9.19 0.29 -3.50
CA GLU A 51 10.14 0.27 -2.38
C GLU A 51 9.87 -0.91 -1.42
N ALA A 52 8.59 -1.16 -1.10
CA ALA A 52 8.21 -2.31 -0.28
C ALA A 52 8.59 -3.66 -0.94
N MET A 53 8.42 -3.79 -2.25
CA MET A 53 8.89 -4.96 -3.02
C MET A 53 10.40 -5.15 -2.91
N GLN A 54 11.18 -4.07 -2.99
CA GLN A 54 12.64 -4.15 -2.85
C GLN A 54 13.05 -4.65 -1.45
N ILE A 55 12.35 -4.20 -0.41
CA ILE A 55 12.58 -4.67 0.96
C ILE A 55 12.23 -6.15 1.10
N LEU A 56 11.04 -6.56 0.62
CA LEU A 56 10.62 -7.97 0.68
C LEU A 56 11.59 -8.90 -0.05
N ASN A 57 12.10 -8.48 -1.21
CA ASN A 57 13.12 -9.22 -1.94
C ASN A 57 14.43 -9.34 -1.14
N ARG A 58 14.90 -8.26 -0.50
CA ARG A 58 16.10 -8.30 0.36
C ARG A 58 15.95 -9.22 1.58
N LEU A 59 14.71 -9.38 2.06
CA LEU A 59 14.38 -10.25 3.18
C LEU A 59 14.07 -11.70 2.76
N ASN A 60 14.18 -12.04 1.47
CA ASN A 60 13.76 -13.33 0.90
C ASN A 60 12.29 -13.68 1.18
N LEU A 61 11.42 -12.67 1.31
CA LEU A 61 9.97 -12.82 1.54
C LEU A 61 9.17 -12.76 0.24
N SER A 62 9.83 -12.90 -0.92
CA SER A 62 9.21 -12.75 -2.24
C SER A 62 8.10 -13.77 -2.55
N ASN A 63 8.01 -14.86 -1.78
CA ASN A 63 7.00 -15.91 -1.95
C ASN A 63 5.87 -15.83 -0.91
N GLU A 64 5.91 -14.83 -0.03
CA GLU A 64 4.86 -14.63 0.97
C GLU A 64 3.60 -14.04 0.34
N PRO A 65 2.39 -14.35 0.84
CA PRO A 65 1.12 -13.82 0.31
C PRO A 65 1.09 -12.29 0.20
N ILE A 66 1.78 -11.58 1.10
CA ILE A 66 1.89 -10.12 1.08
C ILE A 66 2.57 -9.61 -0.19
N THR A 67 3.51 -10.37 -0.76
CA THR A 67 4.23 -10.01 -1.99
C THR A 67 3.29 -10.03 -3.19
N GLU A 68 2.39 -11.01 -3.28
CA GLU A 68 1.39 -11.07 -4.36
C GLU A 68 0.40 -9.90 -4.27
N THR A 69 -0.08 -9.57 -3.07
CA THR A 69 -0.93 -8.39 -2.87
C THR A 69 -0.24 -7.09 -3.30
N ILE A 70 1.06 -6.93 -3.01
CA ILE A 70 1.81 -5.73 -3.43
C ILE A 70 1.99 -5.70 -4.95
N LYS A 71 2.25 -6.84 -5.61
CA LYS A 71 2.32 -6.92 -7.08
C LYS A 71 1.01 -6.52 -7.75
N GLU A 72 -0.12 -7.03 -7.26
CA GLU A 72 -1.45 -6.68 -7.77
C GLU A 72 -1.74 -5.18 -7.63
N ASN A 73 -1.38 -4.59 -6.50
CA ASN A 73 -1.53 -3.15 -6.27
C ASN A 73 -0.64 -2.31 -7.20
N ILE A 74 0.59 -2.74 -7.46
CA ILE A 74 1.49 -2.10 -8.43
C ILE A 74 0.89 -2.16 -9.83
N GLU A 75 0.40 -3.33 -10.27
CA GLU A 75 -0.19 -3.51 -11.59
C GLU A 75 -1.45 -2.65 -11.76
N PHE A 76 -2.31 -2.62 -10.75
CA PHE A 76 -3.49 -1.76 -10.73
C PHE A 76 -3.11 -0.28 -10.90
N LEU A 77 -2.14 0.21 -10.12
CA LEU A 77 -1.72 1.62 -10.17
C LEU A 77 -1.07 1.97 -11.51
N LYS A 78 -0.27 1.08 -12.10
CA LYS A 78 0.30 1.29 -13.44
C LYS A 78 -0.79 1.41 -14.49
N LYS A 79 -1.78 0.51 -14.49
CA LYS A 79 -2.92 0.57 -15.41
C LYS A 79 -3.76 1.82 -15.26
N GLU A 80 -3.93 2.33 -14.03
CA GLU A 80 -4.68 3.57 -13.82
C GLU A 80 -3.91 4.81 -14.27
N LEU A 81 -2.58 4.83 -14.12
CA LEU A 81 -1.73 5.92 -14.61
C LEU A 81 -1.63 5.95 -16.14
N GLU A 82 -1.57 4.79 -16.80
CA GLU A 82 -1.56 4.69 -18.27
C GLU A 82 -2.85 5.19 -18.92
N LYS A 83 -3.99 5.13 -18.22
CA LYS A 83 -5.27 5.67 -18.73
C LYS A 83 -5.33 7.20 -18.72
N GLU A 84 -4.36 7.87 -18.09
CA GLU A 84 -4.31 9.32 -17.96
C GLU A 84 -3.37 9.98 -18.99
N GLU A 85 -2.57 9.20 -19.73
CA GLU A 85 -1.75 9.65 -20.88
C GLU A 85 -2.53 9.61 -22.21
#